data_AF-A0A6I3M5F2-F1
#
_entry.id   AF-A0A6I3M5F2-F1
#
_cell.length_a   1.000
_cell.length_b   1.000
_cell.length_c   1.000
_cell.angle_alpha   90.00
_cell.angle_beta   90.00
_cell.angle_gamma   90.00
#
_symmetry.space_group_name_H-M   'P 1'
#
loop_
_entity.id
_entity.type
_entity.pdbx_description
1 polymer ?
#
loop_
_entity_poly.entity_id
_entity_poly.type
_entity_poly.pdbx_seq_one_letter_code
_entity_poly.pdbx_strand_id
1 'polypeptide(L)'
;MGMLHVGRITRIDLPDAVLAHVHAVLIAKLRVHEPVLVGWISPDGRRDEVLVHPSMSLVVRYDADDAVGLDRAWLERLMRSANGVGGLQLTPDMIDAMRALGAAGAGAPAGAVEPAS
;
A
#
# COMPACT_ATOMS: atom_id res chain seq x y z
N MET A 1 5.76 21.30 16.61
CA MET A 1 7.05 21.48 15.92
C MET A 1 7.07 20.54 14.73
N GLY A 2 7.17 21.05 13.50
CA GLY A 2 7.14 20.27 12.26
C GLY A 2 8.55 19.92 11.77
N MET A 3 8.66 18.97 10.85
CA MET A 3 9.94 18.50 10.31
C MET A 3 9.90 18.48 8.78
N LEU A 4 10.91 19.05 8.13
CA LEU A 4 11.10 19.01 6.67
C LEU A 4 12.22 18.03 6.33
N HIS A 5 11.92 17.06 5.47
CA HIS A 5 12.86 16.06 4.99
C HIS A 5 13.26 16.39 3.55
N VAL A 6 14.56 16.50 3.26
CA VAL A 6 15.09 16.69 1.90
C VAL A 6 15.96 15.49 1.53
N GLY A 7 15.54 14.71 0.52
CA GLY A 7 16.38 13.68 -0.10
C GLY A 7 16.52 12.34 0.63
N ARG A 8 15.68 12.02 1.63
CA ARG A 8 15.66 10.69 2.26
C ARG A 8 14.60 9.77 1.64
N ILE A 9 14.94 8.48 1.54
CA ILE A 9 13.95 7.42 1.32
C ILE A 9 13.15 7.29 2.62
N THR A 10 11.85 7.53 2.56
CA THR A 10 10.95 7.29 3.69
C THR A 10 10.50 5.84 3.68
N ARG A 11 10.69 5.13 4.80
CA ARG A 11 10.17 3.78 5.01
C ARG A 11 8.80 3.87 5.67
N ILE A 12 7.84 3.13 5.11
CA ILE A 12 6.50 2.96 5.67
C ILE A 12 6.30 1.46 5.84
N ASP A 13 6.10 1.00 7.07
CA ASP A 13 5.81 -0.41 7.35
C ASP A 13 4.31 -0.67 7.19
N LEU A 14 3.95 -1.51 6.22
CA LEU A 14 2.58 -1.85 5.87
C LEU A 14 2.46 -3.38 5.81
N PRO A 15 1.31 -3.97 6.18
CA PRO A 15 1.04 -5.38 5.89
C PRO A 15 1.09 -5.64 4.39
N ASP A 16 1.61 -6.79 3.95
CA ASP A 16 1.77 -7.16 2.54
C ASP A 16 0.49 -6.96 1.71
N ALA A 17 -0.67 -7.31 2.28
CA ALA A 17 -1.98 -7.06 1.68
C ALA A 17 -2.18 -5.58 1.34
N VAL A 18 -1.90 -4.68 2.29
CA VAL A 18 -2.02 -3.23 2.09
C VAL A 18 -0.96 -2.72 1.12
N LEU A 19 0.28 -3.16 1.31
CA LEU A 19 1.42 -2.78 0.50
C LEU A 19 1.20 -3.09 -0.98
N ALA A 20 0.63 -4.25 -1.32
CA ALA A 20 0.34 -4.63 -2.70
C ALA A 20 -0.61 -3.64 -3.40
N HIS A 21 -1.66 -3.21 -2.72
CA HIS A 21 -2.63 -2.27 -3.28
C HIS A 21 -2.06 -0.86 -3.38
N VAL A 22 -1.35 -0.40 -2.34
CA VAL A 22 -0.67 0.90 -2.35
C VAL A 22 0.36 0.95 -3.47
N HIS A 23 1.18 -0.10 -3.61
CA HIS A 23 2.16 -0.22 -4.68
C HIS A 23 1.51 -0.15 -6.06
N ALA A 24 0.41 -0.88 -6.29
CA ALA A 24 -0.32 -0.82 -7.57
C ALA A 24 -0.83 0.60 -7.90
N VAL A 25 -1.37 1.32 -6.90
CA VAL A 25 -1.83 2.71 -7.04
C VAL A 25 -0.67 3.66 -7.34
N LEU A 26 0.44 3.53 -6.62
CA LEU A 26 1.63 4.33 -6.87
C LEU A 26 2.14 4.11 -8.30
N ILE A 27 2.31 2.87 -8.74
CA ILE A 27 2.73 2.57 -10.12
C ILE A 27 1.76 3.18 -11.13
N ALA A 28 0.45 3.05 -10.92
CA ALA A 28 -0.56 3.62 -11.82
C ALA A 28 -0.39 5.14 -11.98
N LYS A 29 -0.24 5.87 -10.87
CA LYS A 29 -0.05 7.33 -10.85
C LYS A 29 1.27 7.75 -11.50
N LEU A 30 2.36 7.08 -11.15
CA LEU A 30 3.69 7.44 -11.64
C LEU A 30 3.87 7.15 -13.13
N ARG A 31 3.22 6.11 -13.69
CA ARG A 31 3.26 5.80 -15.13
C ARG A 31 2.65 6.88 -16.01
N VAL A 32 1.70 7.65 -15.49
CA VAL A 32 1.11 8.80 -16.19
C VAL A 32 1.73 10.13 -15.75
N HIS A 33 2.93 10.07 -15.15
CA HIS A 33 3.68 11.22 -14.66
C HIS A 33 2.92 12.09 -13.65
N GLU A 34 2.02 11.49 -12.86
CA GLU A 34 1.23 12.20 -11.89
C GLU A 34 1.82 12.02 -10.48
N PRO A 35 2.41 13.07 -9.87
CA PRO A 35 2.88 13.00 -8.49
C PRO A 35 1.71 12.75 -7.54
N VAL A 36 1.96 12.03 -6.46
CA VAL A 36 0.94 11.70 -5.47
C VAL A 36 1.48 11.96 -4.06
N LEU A 37 0.70 12.68 -3.26
CA LEU A 37 0.97 12.83 -1.83
C LEU A 37 0.49 11.57 -1.11
N VAL A 38 1.33 11.01 -0.26
CA VAL A 38 0.99 9.85 0.58
C VAL A 38 1.13 10.28 2.04
N GLY A 39 0.05 10.15 2.81
CA GLY A 39 0.04 10.44 4.24
C GLY A 39 -0.29 9.20 5.06
N TRP A 40 0.29 9.08 6.26
CA TRP A 40 -0.01 8.01 7.21
C TRP A 40 0.19 8.49 8.64
N ILE A 41 -0.29 7.69 9.61
CA ILE A 41 0.02 7.88 11.02
C ILE A 41 1.20 6.99 11.38
N SER A 42 2.32 7.60 11.74
CA SER A 42 3.52 6.91 12.19
C SER A 42 3.30 6.23 13.55
N PRO A 43 4.09 5.22 13.91
CA PRO A 43 3.92 4.48 15.18
C PRO A 43 4.00 5.35 16.44
N ASP A 44 4.63 6.53 16.36
CA ASP A 44 4.68 7.52 17.44
C ASP A 44 3.43 8.41 17.52
N GLY A 45 2.38 8.10 16.75
CA GLY A 45 1.11 8.81 16.71
C GLY A 45 1.14 10.11 15.91
N ARG A 46 2.23 10.41 15.19
CA ARG A 46 2.34 11.61 14.38
C ARG A 46 1.86 11.37 12.96
N ARG A 47 1.33 12.41 12.33
CA ARG A 47 1.01 12.39 10.90
C ARG A 47 2.26 12.73 10.11
N ASP A 48 2.66 11.82 9.25
CA ASP A 48 3.74 12.02 8.28
C ASP A 48 3.16 12.00 6.87
N GLU A 49 3.79 12.76 5.98
CA GLU A 49 3.42 12.82 4.56
C GLU A 49 4.68 12.85 3.69
N VAL A 50 4.58 12.21 2.53
CA VAL A 50 5.63 12.23 1.50
C VAL A 50 5.01 12.47 0.14
N LEU A 51 5.59 13.39 -0.62
CA LEU A 51 5.25 13.56 -2.03
C LEU A 51 6.09 12.58 -2.85
N VAL A 52 5.43 11.66 -3.56
CA VAL A 52 6.07 10.68 -4.43
C VAL A 52 6.05 11.23 -5.87
N HIS A 53 7.23 11.42 -6.44
CA HIS A 53 7.41 11.95 -7.80
C HIS A 53 7.84 10.84 -8.78
N PRO A 54 7.42 10.85 -10.06
CA PRO A 54 7.79 9.85 -11.07
C PRO A 54 9.29 9.60 -11.25
N SER A 55 10.13 10.58 -10.92
CA SER A 55 11.60 10.47 -11.00
C SER A 55 12.26 9.82 -9.78
N MET A 56 11.49 9.48 -8.73
CA MET A 56 12.01 8.85 -7.52
C MET A 56 12.07 7.33 -7.66
N SER A 57 13.06 6.70 -7.04
CA SER A 57 13.10 5.25 -6.93
C SER A 57 12.04 4.76 -5.92
N LEU A 58 11.20 3.81 -6.34
CA LEU A 58 10.28 3.09 -5.47
C LEU A 58 10.87 1.71 -5.18
N VAL A 59 11.16 1.44 -3.92
CA VAL A 59 11.67 0.13 -3.47
C VAL A 59 10.59 -0.52 -2.61
N VAL A 60 10.16 -1.73 -2.99
CA VAL A 60 9.13 -2.49 -2.30
C VAL A 60 9.71 -3.85 -1.89
N ARG A 61 9.45 -4.25 -0.65
CA ARG A 61 9.83 -5.55 -0.10
C ARG A 61 8.61 -6.13 0.58
N TYR A 62 8.23 -7.34 0.17
CA TYR A 62 7.17 -8.13 0.79
C TYR A 62 7.79 -9.13 1.77
N ASP A 63 7.04 -9.50 2.80
CA ASP A 63 7.45 -10.54 3.75
C ASP A 63 7.22 -11.95 3.19
N ALA A 64 6.12 -12.14 2.45
CA ALA A 64 5.82 -13.37 1.71
C ALA A 64 6.24 -13.27 0.23
N ASP A 65 6.66 -14.40 -0.35
CA ASP A 65 7.02 -14.51 -1.76
C ASP A 65 5.79 -14.79 -2.66
N ASP A 66 4.67 -15.20 -2.05
CA ASP A 66 3.42 -15.45 -2.75
C ASP A 66 2.76 -14.15 -3.23
N ALA A 67 2.22 -14.17 -4.45
CA ALA A 67 1.53 -13.04 -5.03
C ALA A 67 0.27 -12.70 -4.21
N VAL A 68 0.29 -11.54 -3.55
CA VAL A 68 -0.88 -10.99 -2.87
C VAL A 68 -1.96 -10.64 -3.90
N GLY A 69 -3.14 -11.27 -3.78
CA GLY A 69 -4.30 -10.93 -4.59
C GLY A 69 -4.75 -9.48 -4.38
N LEU A 70 -5.04 -8.77 -5.47
CA LEU A 70 -5.55 -7.41 -5.43
C LEU A 70 -7.08 -7.39 -5.41
N ASP A 71 -7.64 -6.79 -4.38
CA ASP A 71 -9.06 -6.48 -4.30
C ASP A 71 -9.39 -5.22 -5.09
N ARG A 72 -10.33 -5.36 -6.02
CA ARG A 72 -10.71 -4.29 -6.94
C ARG A 72 -11.39 -3.11 -6.23
N ALA A 73 -12.28 -3.38 -5.27
CA ALA A 73 -13.00 -2.33 -4.58
C ALA A 73 -12.04 -1.44 -3.79
N TRP A 74 -11.00 -2.05 -3.21
CA TRP A 74 -9.94 -1.34 -2.52
C TRP A 74 -9.05 -0.52 -3.46
N LEU A 75 -8.63 -1.08 -4.60
CA LEU A 75 -7.89 -0.31 -5.60
C LEU A 75 -8.66 0.94 -6.03
N GLU A 76 -9.96 0.80 -6.33
CA GLU A 76 -10.79 1.94 -6.72
C GLU A 76 -10.89 2.98 -5.60
N ARG A 77 -11.00 2.55 -4.34
CA ARG A 77 -11.08 3.43 -3.18
C ARG A 77 -9.77 4.19 -2.94
N LEU A 78 -8.64 3.50 -3.04
CA LEU A 78 -7.31 4.09 -2.90
C LEU A 78 -7.00 5.04 -4.06
N MET A 79 -7.34 4.66 -5.30
CA MET A 79 -7.21 5.55 -6.46
C MET A 79 -8.04 6.83 -6.29
N ARG A 80 -9.28 6.73 -5.80
CA ARG A 80 -10.10 7.92 -5.50
C ARG A 80 -9.44 8.82 -4.46
N SER A 81 -8.85 8.25 -3.41
CA SER A 81 -8.07 9.03 -2.43
C SER A 81 -6.86 9.70 -3.09
N ALA A 82 -6.06 8.95 -3.85
CA ALA A 82 -4.85 9.43 -4.51
C ALA A 82 -5.09 10.58 -5.52
N ASN A 83 -6.30 10.67 -6.06
CA ASN A 83 -6.70 11.75 -6.97
C ASN A 83 -7.31 12.96 -6.24
N GLY A 84 -7.55 12.86 -4.94
CA GLY A 84 -8.04 13.96 -4.11
C GLY A 84 -6.94 14.94 -3.71
N VAL A 85 -7.34 16.13 -3.27
CA VAL A 85 -6.43 17.20 -2.82
C VAL A 85 -5.52 16.74 -1.66
N GLY A 86 -6.03 15.87 -0.78
CA GLY A 86 -5.25 15.29 0.31
C GLY A 86 -4.35 14.12 -0.09
N GLY A 87 -4.40 13.66 -1.34
CA GLY A 87 -3.67 12.48 -1.79
C GLY A 87 -4.11 11.17 -1.11
N LEU A 88 -3.23 10.18 -1.18
CA LEU A 88 -3.46 8.85 -0.62
C LEU A 88 -3.25 8.88 0.89
N GLN A 89 -4.33 8.74 1.67
CA GLN A 89 -4.27 8.79 3.13
C GLN A 89 -4.43 7.38 3.71
N LEU A 90 -3.36 6.85 4.31
CA LEU A 90 -3.30 5.54 4.93
C LEU A 90 -3.66 5.64 6.42
N THR A 91 -4.96 5.65 6.73
CA THR A 91 -5.43 5.71 8.12
C THR A 91 -5.35 4.34 8.81
N PRO A 92 -5.22 4.29 10.16
CA PRO A 92 -5.22 3.03 10.90
C PRO A 92 -6.47 2.17 10.60
N ASP A 93 -7.67 2.76 10.65
CA ASP A 93 -8.93 2.04 10.36
C ASP A 93 -8.94 1.43 8.95
N MET A 94 -8.35 2.14 7.98
CA MET A 94 -8.25 1.66 6.61
C MET A 94 -7.31 0.47 6.50
N ILE A 95 -6.12 0.56 7.13
CA ILE A 95 -5.12 -0.50 7.15
C ILE A 95 -5.71 -1.76 7.79
N ASP A 96 -6.41 -1.62 8.92
CA ASP A 96 -7.02 -2.74 9.62
C ASP A 96 -8.15 -3.39 8.82
N ALA A 97 -9.00 -2.58 8.16
CA ALA A 97 -10.04 -3.11 7.28
C ALA A 97 -9.46 -3.91 6.10
N MET A 98 -8.38 -3.44 5.47
CA MET A 98 -7.70 -4.16 4.38
C MET A 98 -7.02 -5.43 4.87
N ARG A 99 -6.37 -5.38 6.03
CA ARG A 99 -5.73 -6.53 6.67
C ARG A 99 -6.76 -7.64 6.92
N ALA A 100 -7.93 -7.29 7.44
CA ALA A 100 -9.00 -8.26 7.72
C ALA A 100 -9.47 -9.01 6.46
N LEU A 101 -9.55 -8.30 5.32
CA LEU A 101 -9.93 -8.90 4.03
C LEU A 101 -8.83 -9.80 3.45
N GLY A 102 -7.56 -9.40 3.58
CA GLY A 102 -6.43 -10.22 3.17
C GLY A 102 -6.32 -11.52 3.96
N ALA A 103 -6.57 -11.47 5.27
CA ALA A 103 -6.61 -12.66 6.13
C ALA A 103 -7.75 -13.62 5.77
N ALA A 104 -8.91 -13.10 5.34
CA ALA A 104 -10.04 -13.91 4.91
C ALA A 104 -9.79 -14.61 3.54
N GLY A 105 -9.02 -13.98 2.64
CA GLY A 105 -8.64 -14.55 1.35
C GLY A 105 -7.54 -15.63 1.42
N ALA A 106 -6.66 -15.55 2.43
CA ALA A 106 -5.58 -16.52 2.65
C ALA A 106 -6.06 -17.85 3.32
N GLY A 107 -7.34 -17.95 3.66
CA GLY A 107 -7.93 -19.11 4.36
C GLY A 107 -8.35 -20.30 3.50
N ALA A 108 -8.12 -20.29 2.18
CA ALA A 108 -8.36 -21.45 1.33
C ALA A 108 -7.05 -22.25 1.17
N PRO A 109 -6.92 -23.46 1.75
CA PRO A 109 -5.76 -24.29 1.47
C PRO A 109 -5.75 -24.60 -0.03
N ALA A 110 -4.68 -24.19 -0.71
CA ALA A 110 -4.33 -24.70 -2.02
C ALA A 110 -4.37 -26.23 -1.95
N GLY A 111 -5.22 -26.80 -2.79
CA GLY A 111 -5.68 -28.19 -2.69
C GLY A 111 -4.54 -29.17 -2.45
N ALA A 112 -4.76 -30.06 -1.48
CA ALA A 112 -4.07 -31.33 -1.42
C ALA A 112 -4.29 -32.03 -2.77
N VAL A 113 -3.25 -32.03 -3.62
CA VAL A 113 -3.15 -32.95 -4.73
C VAL A 113 -2.83 -34.31 -4.10
N GLU A 114 -3.85 -35.13 -3.89
CA GLU A 114 -3.67 -36.57 -3.64
C GLU A 114 -2.87 -37.17 -4.80
N PRO A 115 -1.73 -37.84 -4.56
CA PRO A 115 -1.15 -38.71 -5.57
C PRO A 115 -2.01 -39.97 -5.66
N ALA A 116 -2.62 -40.17 -6.83
CA ALA A 116 -3.26 -41.43 -7.19
C ALA A 116 -2.24 -42.59 -7.10
N SER A 117 -2.63 -43.67 -6.43
CA SER A 117 -2.04 -45.01 -6.55
C SER A 117 -3.15 -46.04 -6.36
#